data_AF-H6SQZ0-F1
#
_entry.id   AF-H6SQZ0-F1
#
_cell.length_a   1.000
_cell.length_b   1.000
_cell.length_c   1.000
_cell.angle_alpha   90.00
_cell.angle_beta   90.00
_cell.angle_gamma   90.00
#
_symmetry.space_group_name_H-M   'P 1'
#
loop_
_entity.id
_entity.type
_entity.pdbx_description
1 polymer ?
#
loop_
_entity_poly.entity_id
_entity_poly.type
_entity_poly.pdbx_seq_one_letter_code
_entity_poly.pdbx_strand_id
1 'polypeptide(L)'
;MEERLRRALAASRRPDAASGTTGQGPHRDDWQASHASTGQPARHSSTGEQKALLIALVLAQARVLATRWGMAPLLLLDEVSAHLDATRRAALLGEIDALGAQAWVTGTDPQAFEFWTKTAQFLRLDAGAVLD
;
A
#
# COMPACT_ATOMS: atom_id res chain seq x y z
N MET A 1 5.05 -15.96 -23.42
CA MET A 1 5.89 -15.44 -22.32
C MET A 1 7.10 -16.35 -22.08
N GLU A 2 6.88 -17.64 -21.82
CA GLU A 2 7.93 -18.60 -21.50
C GLU A 2 9.06 -18.69 -22.54
N GLU A 3 8.71 -18.77 -23.83
CA GLU A 3 9.70 -18.79 -24.93
C GLU A 3 10.61 -17.56 -24.97
N ARG A 4 10.06 -16.39 -24.63
CA ARG A 4 10.84 -15.14 -24.55
C ARG A 4 11.86 -15.22 -23.42
N LEU A 5 11.43 -15.71 -22.25
CA LEU A 5 12.29 -15.86 -21.09
C LEU A 5 13.40 -16.90 -21.34
N ARG A 6 13.06 -18.04 -21.94
CA ARG A 6 14.03 -19.09 -22.26
C ARG A 6 15.14 -18.58 -23.19
N ARG A 7 14.77 -17.82 -24.23
CA ARG A 7 15.73 -17.19 -25.14
C ARG A 7 16.58 -16.13 -24.44
N ALA A 8 15.98 -15.29 -23.58
CA ALA A 8 16.70 -14.28 -22.82
C ALA A 8 17.75 -14.90 -21.88
N LEU A 9 17.38 -15.95 -21.13
CA LEU A 9 18.28 -16.69 -20.25
C LEU A 9 19.40 -17.41 -21.01
N ALA A 10 19.09 -17.97 -22.19
CA ALA A 10 20.12 -18.58 -23.04
C ALA A 10 21.14 -17.54 -23.54
N ALA A 11 20.68 -16.37 -23.94
CA ALA A 11 21.53 -15.27 -24.40
C ALA A 11 22.37 -14.65 -23.27
N SER A 12 21.87 -14.62 -22.02
CA SER A 12 22.56 -14.02 -20.88
C SER A 12 23.55 -14.96 -20.16
N ARG A 13 23.71 -16.22 -20.57
CA ARG A 13 24.57 -17.21 -19.88
C ARG A 13 25.99 -16.72 -19.56
N ARG A 14 26.69 -16.14 -20.54
CA ARG A 14 28.07 -15.63 -20.36
C ARG A 14 28.12 -14.43 -19.41
N PRO A 15 27.35 -13.35 -19.62
CA PRO A 15 27.36 -12.22 -18.70
C PRO A 15 26.84 -12.57 -17.30
N ASP A 16 25.85 -13.46 -17.18
CA ASP A 16 25.35 -13.94 -15.89
C ASP A 16 26.43 -14.74 -15.14
N ALA A 17 27.18 -15.61 -15.84
CA ALA A 17 28.31 -16.32 -15.26
C ALA A 17 29.44 -15.37 -14.80
N ALA A 18 29.72 -14.31 -15.55
CA ALA A 18 30.73 -13.32 -15.18
C ALA A 18 30.30 -12.46 -13.98
N SER A 19 29.01 -12.14 -13.87
CA SER A 19 28.47 -11.33 -12.77
C SER A 19 28.10 -12.14 -11.52
N GLY A 20 28.01 -13.47 -11.64
CA GLY A 20 27.57 -14.37 -10.55
C GLY A 20 26.08 -14.25 -10.21
N THR A 21 25.28 -13.57 -11.04
CA THR A 21 23.85 -13.33 -10.80
C THR A 21 23.05 -13.58 -12.08
N THR A 22 21.77 -13.96 -11.96
CA THR A 22 20.89 -14.08 -13.13
C THR A 22 20.30 -12.72 -13.48
N GLY A 23 20.70 -12.19 -14.64
CA GLY A 23 20.29 -10.85 -15.09
C GLY A 23 18.86 -10.78 -15.65
N GLN A 24 18.23 -11.91 -15.97
CA GLN A 24 16.91 -11.99 -16.59
C GLN A 24 15.92 -12.78 -15.74
N GLY A 25 14.73 -12.24 -15.51
CA GLY A 25 13.66 -12.90 -14.77
C GLY A 25 12.75 -11.92 -14.04
N PRO A 26 11.61 -12.38 -13.50
CA PRO A 26 10.64 -11.52 -12.83
C PRO A 26 11.23 -10.80 -11.60
N HIS A 27 12.31 -11.32 -11.01
CA HIS A 27 13.05 -10.66 -9.94
C HIS A 27 13.78 -9.38 -10.36
N ARG A 28 13.83 -9.08 -11.67
CA ARG A 28 14.43 -7.88 -12.26
C ARG A 28 13.38 -6.92 -12.83
N ASP A 29 12.10 -7.30 -12.78
CA ASP A 29 11.02 -6.43 -13.21
C ASP A 29 10.84 -5.30 -12.19
N ASP A 30 10.59 -4.08 -12.68
CA ASP A 30 10.36 -2.90 -11.86
C ASP A 30 8.94 -2.37 -12.07
N TRP A 31 8.27 -2.04 -10.98
CA TRP A 31 6.88 -1.59 -10.99
C TRP A 31 6.86 -0.07 -10.92
N GLN A 32 6.29 0.55 -11.96
CA GLN A 32 6.10 1.99 -12.00
C GLN A 32 4.65 2.33 -11.70
N ALA A 33 4.44 3.28 -10.79
CA ALA A 33 3.13 3.85 -10.53
C ALA A 33 3.08 5.30 -11.02
N SER A 34 1.91 5.71 -11.50
CA SER A 34 1.63 7.08 -11.92
C SER A 34 0.27 7.53 -11.37
N HIS A 35 0.15 8.83 -11.14
CA HIS A 35 -1.11 9.43 -10.71
C HIS A 35 -2.12 9.35 -11.86
N ALA A 36 -3.29 8.75 -11.62
CA ALA A 36 -4.22 8.39 -12.70
C ALA A 36 -4.74 9.61 -13.48
N SER A 37 -4.97 10.75 -12.82
CA SER A 37 -5.53 11.93 -13.49
C SER A 37 -4.50 12.78 -14.24
N THR A 38 -3.24 12.77 -13.81
CA THR A 38 -2.19 13.66 -14.36
C THR A 38 -1.13 12.90 -15.15
N GLY A 39 -1.05 11.58 -15.01
CA GLY A 39 0.01 10.75 -15.57
C GLY A 39 1.37 10.96 -14.91
N GLN A 40 1.49 11.81 -13.89
CA GLN A 40 2.74 12.10 -13.18
C GLN A 40 3.31 10.79 -12.59
N PRO A 41 4.57 10.42 -12.89
CA PRO A 41 5.22 9.30 -12.23
C PRO A 41 5.28 9.55 -10.72
N ALA A 42 4.96 8.55 -9.89
CA ALA A 42 4.91 8.69 -8.44
C ALA A 42 6.26 9.20 -7.86
N ARG A 43 7.39 8.77 -8.45
CA ARG A 43 8.74 9.24 -8.09
C ARG A 43 8.94 10.76 -8.23
N HIS A 44 8.11 11.44 -9.01
CA HIS A 44 8.15 12.89 -9.22
C HIS A 44 6.98 13.61 -8.52
N SER A 45 6.14 12.90 -7.76
CA SER A 45 5.06 13.48 -6.98
C SER A 45 5.57 13.96 -5.62
N SER A 46 4.82 14.87 -4.98
CA SER A 46 5.10 15.28 -3.60
C SER A 46 4.98 14.10 -2.62
N THR A 47 5.60 14.20 -1.44
CA THR A 47 5.54 13.16 -0.42
C THR A 47 4.10 12.81 -0.02
N GLY A 48 3.20 13.79 0.05
CA GLY A 48 1.78 13.57 0.34
C GLY A 48 1.07 12.79 -0.76
N GLU A 49 1.34 13.11 -2.03
CA GLU A 49 0.79 12.38 -3.17
C GLU A 49 1.33 10.95 -3.26
N GLN A 50 2.62 10.75 -3.00
CA GLN A 50 3.23 9.41 -2.96
C GLN A 50 2.55 8.54 -1.89
N LYS A 51 2.32 9.08 -0.69
CA LYS A 51 1.63 8.38 0.39
C LYS A 51 0.19 8.04 0.02
N ALA A 52 -0.54 8.99 -0.58
CA ALA A 52 -1.90 8.74 -1.03
C ALA A 52 -1.97 7.66 -2.12
N LEU A 53 -1.00 7.64 -3.05
CA LEU A 53 -0.91 6.60 -4.06
C LEU A 53 -0.61 5.23 -3.44
N LEU A 54 0.26 5.18 -2.43
CA LEU A 54 0.54 3.95 -1.68
C LEU A 54 -0.72 3.43 -0.96
N ILE A 55 -1.45 4.30 -0.28
CA ILE A 55 -2.72 3.94 0.39
C ILE A 55 -3.73 3.41 -0.63
N ALA A 56 -3.86 4.08 -1.78
CA ALA A 56 -4.73 3.62 -2.87
C ALA A 56 -4.34 2.22 -3.37
N LEU A 57 -3.03 1.92 -3.48
CA LEU A 57 -2.53 0.60 -3.87
C LEU A 57 -2.88 -0.47 -2.82
N VAL A 58 -2.71 -0.17 -1.53
CA VAL A 58 -3.07 -1.07 -0.43
C VAL A 58 -4.58 -1.38 -0.44
N LEU A 59 -5.42 -0.36 -0.60
CA LEU A 59 -6.88 -0.53 -0.70
C LEU A 59 -7.30 -1.30 -1.96
N ALA A 60 -6.62 -1.06 -3.09
CA ALA A 60 -6.85 -1.82 -4.32
C ALA A 60 -6.49 -3.30 -4.13
N GLN A 61 -5.36 -3.60 -3.47
CA GLN A 61 -5.01 -4.97 -3.12
C GLN A 61 -6.06 -5.59 -2.20
N ALA A 62 -6.52 -4.87 -1.16
CA ALA A 62 -7.56 -5.36 -0.25
C ALA A 62 -8.86 -5.72 -0.99
N ARG A 63 -9.29 -4.91 -1.98
CA ARG A 63 -10.44 -5.23 -2.85
C ARG A 63 -10.26 -6.52 -3.65
N VAL A 64 -9.07 -6.71 -4.22
CA VAL A 64 -8.76 -7.94 -4.97
C VAL A 64 -8.80 -9.14 -4.05
N LEU A 65 -8.24 -9.03 -2.84
CA LEU A 65 -8.28 -10.10 -1.84
C LEU A 65 -9.72 -10.40 -1.38
N ALA A 66 -10.52 -9.36 -1.15
CA ALA A 66 -11.93 -9.49 -0.78
C ALA A 66 -12.73 -10.25 -1.85
N THR A 67 -12.53 -9.89 -3.12
CA THR A 67 -13.17 -10.57 -4.26
C THR A 67 -12.71 -12.02 -4.36
N ARG A 68 -11.43 -12.29 -4.13
CA ARG A 68 -10.83 -13.63 -4.27
C ARG A 68 -11.23 -14.59 -3.16
N TRP A 69 -11.36 -14.08 -1.93
CA TRP A 69 -11.61 -14.91 -0.74
C TRP A 69 -13.02 -14.78 -0.18
N GLY A 70 -13.85 -13.89 -0.73
CA GLY A 70 -15.22 -13.65 -0.28
C GLY A 70 -15.31 -12.87 1.04
N MET A 71 -14.18 -12.38 1.57
CA MET A 71 -14.12 -11.59 2.80
C MET A 71 -12.98 -10.58 2.75
N ALA A 72 -13.21 -9.38 3.28
CA ALA A 72 -12.18 -8.35 3.36
C ALA A 72 -11.07 -8.73 4.36
N PRO A 73 -9.80 -8.41 4.07
CA PRO A 73 -8.71 -8.62 5.01
C PRO A 73 -8.75 -7.60 6.16
N LEU A 74 -8.10 -7.91 7.28
CA LEU A 74 -7.76 -6.93 8.31
C LEU A 74 -6.74 -5.95 7.75
N LEU A 75 -7.05 -4.66 7.80
CA LEU A 75 -6.14 -3.59 7.38
C LEU A 75 -5.30 -3.12 8.57
N LEU A 76 -3.99 -3.05 8.40
CA LEU A 76 -3.07 -2.48 9.37
C LEU A 76 -2.43 -1.24 8.76
N LEU A 77 -2.72 -0.06 9.31
CA LEU A 77 -2.31 1.23 8.76
C LEU A 77 -1.47 1.99 9.78
N ASP A 78 -0.16 2.03 9.56
CA ASP A 78 0.78 2.64 10.49
C ASP A 78 0.99 4.13 10.19
N GLU A 79 0.73 5.01 11.17
CA GLU A 79 0.89 6.48 11.10
C GLU A 79 0.23 7.13 9.87
N VAL A 80 -0.85 6.51 9.35
CA VAL A 80 -1.47 6.96 8.09
C VAL A 80 -2.19 8.31 8.26
N SER A 81 -2.73 8.58 9.46
CA SER A 81 -3.60 9.72 9.72
C SER A 81 -2.82 11.04 9.75
N ALA A 82 -1.58 11.04 10.22
CA ALA A 82 -0.69 12.21 10.28
C ALA A 82 -0.30 12.76 8.90
N HIS A 83 -0.50 11.99 7.84
CA HIS A 83 -0.05 12.32 6.49
C HIS A 83 -1.18 12.65 5.51
N LEU A 84 -2.41 12.66 6.01
CA LEU A 84 -3.60 12.94 5.22
C LEU A 84 -4.27 14.22 5.69
N ASP A 85 -4.73 15.03 4.75
CA ASP A 85 -5.69 16.10 5.01
C ASP A 85 -7.07 15.53 5.37
N ALA A 86 -7.96 16.38 5.88
CA ALA A 86 -9.31 15.99 6.31
C ALA A 86 -10.11 15.27 5.20
N THR A 87 -10.02 15.75 3.96
CA THR A 87 -10.70 15.17 2.80
C THR A 87 -10.23 13.74 2.54
N ARG A 88 -8.91 13.52 2.57
CA ARG A 88 -8.32 12.19 2.36
C ARG A 88 -8.59 11.24 3.52
N ARG A 89 -8.65 11.73 4.77
CA ARG A 89 -9.05 10.91 5.94
C ARG A 89 -10.49 10.41 5.81
N ALA A 90 -11.40 11.29 5.39
CA ALA A 90 -12.80 10.91 5.14
C ALA A 90 -12.92 9.91 3.98
N ALA A 91 -12.15 10.11 2.89
CA ALA A 91 -12.11 9.17 1.78
C ALA A 91 -11.58 7.78 2.22
N LEU A 92 -10.49 7.75 3.01
CA LEU A 92 -9.95 6.50 3.55
C LEU A 92 -10.99 5.75 4.39
N LEU A 93 -11.71 6.44 5.28
CA LEU A 93 -12.78 5.83 6.06
C LEU A 93 -13.85 5.21 5.16
N GLY A 94 -14.36 6.00 4.20
CA GLY A 94 -15.41 5.55 3.29
C GLY A 94 -14.97 4.33 2.47
N GLU A 95 -13.71 4.26 2.08
CA GLU A 95 -13.15 3.10 1.37
C GLU A 95 -13.06 1.86 2.27
N ILE A 96 -12.64 2.01 3.53
CA ILE A 96 -12.60 0.93 4.53
C ILE A 96 -14.01 0.39 4.81
N ASP A 97 -14.98 1.30 5.01
CA ASP A 97 -16.38 0.95 5.24
C ASP A 97 -16.99 0.26 4.02
N ALA A 98 -16.76 0.77 2.80
CA ALA A 98 -17.26 0.17 1.56
C ALA A 98 -16.65 -1.22 1.29
N LEU A 99 -15.40 -1.44 1.71
CA LEU A 99 -14.75 -2.75 1.72
C LEU A 99 -15.38 -3.72 2.73
N GLY A 100 -16.07 -3.20 3.75
CA GLY A 100 -16.48 -4.00 4.91
C GLY A 100 -15.28 -4.53 5.71
N ALA A 101 -14.15 -3.82 5.66
CA ALA A 101 -12.92 -4.25 6.30
C ALA A 101 -12.85 -3.76 7.76
N GLN A 102 -12.35 -4.60 8.65
CA GLN A 102 -11.83 -4.12 9.93
C GLN A 102 -10.46 -3.47 9.69
N ALA A 103 -10.20 -2.33 10.32
CA ALA A 103 -8.91 -1.64 10.23
C ALA A 103 -8.35 -1.30 11.61
N TRP A 104 -7.05 -1.49 11.78
CA TRP A 104 -6.26 -0.98 12.91
C TRP A 104 -5.39 0.15 12.40
N VAL A 105 -5.49 1.31 13.05
CA VAL A 105 -4.76 2.50 12.65
C VAL A 105 -4.01 3.05 13.85
N THR A 106 -2.72 3.33 13.67
CA THR A 106 -1.87 3.94 14.70
C THR A 106 -1.61 5.42 14.37
N GLY A 107 -1.31 6.19 15.40
CA GLY A 107 -0.96 7.60 15.27
C GLY A 107 -0.78 8.24 16.63
N THR A 108 0.02 9.31 16.63
CA THR A 108 0.38 10.04 17.85
C THR A 108 -0.48 11.29 18.10
N ASP A 109 -1.17 11.79 17.09
CA ASP A 109 -2.04 12.96 17.17
C ASP A 109 -3.51 12.56 17.26
N PRO A 110 -4.20 12.74 18.41
CA PRO A 110 -5.62 12.44 18.57
C PRO A 110 -6.52 13.21 17.59
N GLN A 111 -6.17 14.44 17.22
CA GLN A 111 -6.95 15.25 16.28
C GLN A 111 -7.00 14.61 14.89
N ALA A 112 -5.99 13.82 14.55
CA ALA A 112 -5.94 13.09 13.29
C ALA A 112 -7.06 12.05 13.14
N PHE A 113 -7.68 11.66 14.26
CA PHE A 113 -8.68 10.61 14.34
C PHE A 113 -10.10 11.09 14.67
N GLU A 114 -10.32 12.40 14.82
CA GLU A 114 -11.64 12.95 15.19
C GLU A 114 -12.78 12.45 14.27
N PHE A 115 -12.47 12.22 12.99
CA PHE A 115 -13.39 11.69 11.98
C PHE A 115 -13.85 10.25 12.24
N TRP A 116 -13.14 9.47 13.05
CA TRP A 116 -13.44 8.07 13.36
C TRP A 116 -14.07 7.87 14.73
N THR A 117 -14.28 8.93 15.50
CA THR A 117 -14.84 8.89 16.87
C THR A 117 -16.18 8.17 16.99
N LYS A 118 -16.98 8.12 15.92
CA LYS A 118 -18.29 7.44 15.91
C LYS A 118 -18.24 5.99 15.45
N THR A 119 -17.16 5.57 14.80
CA THR A 119 -17.06 4.27 14.10
C THR A 119 -15.90 3.41 14.59
N ALA A 120 -14.98 3.97 15.37
CA ALA A 120 -13.81 3.28 15.87
C ALA A 120 -13.77 3.23 17.40
N GLN A 121 -13.17 2.15 17.90
CA GLN A 121 -12.70 2.07 19.28
C GLN A 121 -11.32 2.71 19.37
N PHE A 122 -11.12 3.54 20.39
CA PHE A 122 -9.84 4.19 20.66
C PHE A 122 -9.13 3.46 21.79
N LEU A 123 -7.89 3.07 21.52
CA LEU A 123 -7.00 2.42 22.49
C LEU A 123 -5.78 3.30 22.67
N ARG A 124 -5.45 3.65 23.92
CA ARG A 124 -4.23 4.39 24.22
C ARG A 124 -3.12 3.42 24.56
N LEU A 125 -1.93 3.63 24.01
CA LEU A 125 -0.75 2.84 24.34
C LEU A 125 0.18 3.67 25.22
N ASP A 126 0.68 3.08 26.30
CA ASP A 126 1.74 3.67 27.14
C ASP A 126 2.67 2.58 27.67
N ALA A 127 3.98 2.82 27.60
CA ALA A 127 5.03 1.89 28.04
C ALA A 127 4.85 0.41 27.58
N GLY A 128 4.29 0.19 26.38
CA GLY A 128 4.05 -1.14 25.83
C GLY A 128 2.76 -1.84 26.32
N ALA A 129 1.92 -1.14 27.09
CA ALA A 129 0.62 -1.62 27.54
C ALA A 129 -0.52 -0.88 26.83
N VAL A 130 -1.64 -1.59 26.61
CA VAL A 130 -2.92 -0.98 26.23
C VAL A 130 -3.58 -0.46 27.49
N LEU A 131 -3.95 0.82 27.49
CA LEU A 131 -4.71 1.47 28.54
C LEU A 131 -6.18 1.54 28.13
N ASP A 132 -7.07 1.20 29.06
CA ASP A 132 -8.52 1.37 28.94
C ASP A 132 -8.94 2.86 29.03
#